data_AF-A0A955WNY0-F1
#
_entry.id   AF-A0A955WNY0-F1
#
_cell.length_a   1.000
_cell.length_b   1.000
_cell.length_c   1.000
_cell.angle_alpha   90.00
_cell.angle_beta   90.00
_cell.angle_gamma   90.00
#
_symmetry.space_group_name_H-M   'P 1'
#
loop_
_entity.id
_entity.type
_entity.pdbx_description
1 polymer ?
#
loop_
_entity_poly.entity_id
_entity_poly.type
_entity_poly.pdbx_seq_one_letter_code
_entity_poly.pdbx_strand_id
1 'polypeptide(L)' 'MSGAAYLERARQASDPADADRLAALAIVVEPDLTDAYALRARLAALRGDAVVAAHYFRAAYARGDRSPPTRACLAICL' A
#
# COMPACT_ATOMS: atom_id res chain seq x y z
N MET A 1 -16.30 -0.37 11.43
CA MET A 1 -15.97 -0.29 9.98
C MET A 1 -14.80 -1.23 9.76
N SER A 2 -14.85 -2.13 8.78
CA SER A 2 -13.78 -3.14 8.55
C SER A 2 -12.58 -2.54 7.83
N GLY A 3 -11.43 -3.23 7.86
CA GLY A 3 -10.25 -2.82 7.09
C GLY A 3 -10.55 -2.78 5.58
N ALA A 4 -11.28 -3.79 5.09
CA ALA A 4 -11.74 -3.84 3.70
C ALA A 4 -12.61 -2.63 3.31
N ALA A 5 -13.47 -2.15 4.20
CA ALA A 5 -14.30 -0.97 3.95
C ALA A 5 -13.45 0.32 3.86
N TYR A 6 -12.42 0.46 4.70
CA TYR A 6 -11.46 1.57 4.58
C TYR A 6 -10.66 1.50 3.28
N LEU A 7 -10.22 0.30 2.89
CA LEU A 7 -9.50 0.07 1.64
C LEU A 7 -10.34 0.44 0.42
N GLU A 8 -11.62 0.08 0.41
CA GLU A 8 -12.52 0.43 -0.69
C GLU A 8 -12.69 1.95 -0.80
N ARG A 9 -12.86 2.64 0.33
CA ARG A 9 -12.87 4.11 0.35
C ARG A 9 -11.55 4.72 -0.12
N ALA A 10 -10.42 4.11 0.23
CA ALA A 10 -9.10 4.57 -0.20
C ALA A 10 -8.95 4.51 -1.73
N ARG A 11 -9.50 3.48 -2.38
CA ARG A 11 -9.49 3.34 -3.85
C ARG A 11 -10.36 4.36 -4.56
N GLN A 12 -11.42 4.82 -3.89
CA GLN A 12 -12.36 5.81 -4.42
C GLN A 12 -11.96 7.26 -4.10
N ALA A 13 -10.96 7.47 -3.25
CA ALA A 13 -10.50 8.80 -2.88
C ALA A 13 -9.80 9.49 -4.05
N SER A 14 -10.28 10.69 -4.40
CA SER A 14 -9.67 11.53 -5.44
C SER A 14 -8.37 12.19 -4.99
N ASP A 15 -8.19 12.39 -3.67
CA ASP A 15 -6.98 12.95 -3.08
C ASP A 15 -6.02 11.83 -2.65
N PRO A 16 -4.79 11.77 -3.20
CA PRO A 16 -3.78 10.81 -2.78
C PRO A 16 -3.44 10.84 -1.28
N ALA A 17 -3.54 12.00 -0.62
CA ALA A 17 -3.30 12.11 0.82
C ALA A 17 -4.40 11.42 1.63
N ASP A 18 -5.66 11.60 1.23
CA ASP A 18 -6.79 10.92 1.88
C ASP A 18 -6.76 9.42 1.59
N ALA A 19 -6.41 9.02 0.36
CA ALA A 19 -6.20 7.62 0.00
C ALA A 19 -5.14 6.95 0.90
N ASP A 20 -4.01 7.62 1.15
CA ASP A 20 -2.94 7.08 2.00
C ASP A 20 -3.38 6.96 3.46
N ARG A 21 -4.12 7.97 3.97
CA ARG A 21 -4.69 7.93 5.32
C ARG A 21 -5.69 6.79 5.49
N LEU A 22 -6.59 6.58 4.52
CA LEU A 22 -7.57 5.50 4.54
C LEU A 22 -6.91 4.13 4.42
N ALA A 23 -5.90 3.98 3.56
CA ALA A 23 -5.11 2.76 3.47
C ALA A 23 -4.34 2.46 4.77
N ALA A 24 -3.83 3.49 5.46
CA ALA A 24 -3.22 3.33 6.78
C ALA A 24 -4.23 2.84 7.83
N LEU A 25 -5.46 3.38 7.83
CA LEU A 25 -6.53 2.90 8.70
C LEU A 25 -6.92 1.45 8.40
N ALA A 26 -6.96 1.06 7.12
CA ALA A 26 -7.22 -0.33 6.73
C ALA A 26 -6.18 -1.29 7.33
N ILE A 27 -4.90 -0.92 7.30
CA ILE A 27 -3.80 -1.69 7.90
C ILE A 27 -3.93 -1.77 9.43
N VAL A 28 -4.28 -0.67 10.10
CA VAL A 28 -4.42 -0.66 11.56
C VAL A 28 -5.57 -1.55 12.02
N VAL A 29 -6.68 -1.53 11.29
CA VAL A 29 -7.87 -2.32 11.61
C VAL A 29 -7.66 -3.80 11.26
N GLU A 30 -6.98 -4.09 10.15
CA GLU A 30 -6.83 -5.44 9.61
C GLU A 30 -5.42 -5.60 9.00
N PRO A 31 -4.41 -5.97 9.84
CA PRO A 31 -3.00 -5.93 9.46
C PRO A 31 -2.55 -6.95 8.41
N ASP A 32 -3.41 -7.92 8.09
CA ASP A 32 -3.23 -8.96 7.08
C ASP A 32 -3.79 -8.57 5.70
N LEU A 33 -4.45 -7.41 5.56
CA LEU A 33 -4.88 -6.88 4.27
C LEU A 33 -3.70 -6.46 3.38
N THR A 34 -3.15 -7.43 2.65
CA THR A 34 -2.04 -7.26 1.71
C THR A 34 -2.24 -6.10 0.73
N ASP A 35 -3.46 -5.97 0.19
CA ASP A 35 -3.81 -4.92 -0.77
C ASP A 35 -3.63 -3.50 -0.21
N ALA A 36 -3.83 -3.30 1.10
CA ALA A 36 -3.67 -2.00 1.73
C ALA A 36 -2.19 -1.58 1.77
N TYR A 37 -1.27 -2.53 2.00
CA TYR A 37 0.17 -2.28 1.92
C TYR A 37 0.60 -1.96 0.48
N ALA A 38 0.11 -2.73 -0.50
CA ALA A 38 0.41 -2.48 -1.91
C ALA A 38 -0.11 -1.10 -2.37
N LEU A 39 -1.29 -0.68 -1.91
CA LEU A 39 -1.82 0.65 -2.20
C LEU A 39 -0.96 1.76 -1.60
N ARG A 40 -0.59 1.66 -0.31
CA ARG A 40 0.32 2.64 0.32
C ARG A 40 1.67 2.73 -0.39
N ALA A 41 2.22 1.61 -0.82
CA ALA A 41 3.47 1.57 -1.56
C ALA A 41 3.37 2.37 -2.88
N ARG A 42 2.28 2.20 -3.63
CA ARG A 42 2.01 2.95 -4.87
C ARG A 42 1.82 4.44 -4.61
N LEU A 43 1.07 4.81 -3.57
CA LEU A 43 0.87 6.20 -3.19
C LEU A 43 2.18 6.88 -2.77
N ALA A 44 3.04 6.18 -2.03
CA ALA A 44 4.37 6.68 -1.69
C ALA A 44 5.25 6.86 -2.94
N ALA A 45 5.22 5.90 -3.87
CA ALA A 45 5.94 5.99 -5.14
C ALA A 45 5.48 7.18 -5.99
N LEU A 46 4.16 7.45 -6.06
CA LEU A 46 3.60 8.61 -6.77
C LEU A 46 4.07 9.95 -6.17
N ARG A 47 4.33 9.99 -4.87
CA ARG A 47 4.90 11.18 -4.18
C ARG A 47 6.42 11.29 -4.30
N GLY A 48 7.08 10.32 -4.95
CA GLY A 48 8.54 10.26 -5.02
C GLY A 48 9.21 9.79 -3.73
N ASP A 49 8.45 9.28 -2.75
CA ASP A 49 8.99 8.76 -1.49
C ASP A 49 9.43 7.31 -1.66
N ALA A 50 10.65 7.14 -2.18
CA ALA A 50 11.20 5.83 -2.52
C ALA A 50 11.42 4.94 -1.28
N VAL A 51 11.74 5.53 -0.12
CA VAL A 51 12.00 4.78 1.11
C VAL A 51 10.70 4.17 1.63
N VAL A 52 9.64 4.98 1.71
CA VAL A 52 8.33 4.51 2.16
C VAL A 52 7.72 3.54 1.15
N ALA A 53 7.89 3.79 -0.15
CA ALA A 53 7.45 2.88 -1.20
C ALA A 53 8.11 1.50 -1.06
N ALA A 54 9.44 1.45 -0.94
CA ALA A 54 10.18 0.20 -0.78
C ALA A 54 9.79 -0.55 0.50
N HIS A 55 9.59 0.17 1.62
CA HIS A 55 9.12 -0.41 2.86
C HIS A 55 7.77 -1.13 2.68
N TYR A 56 6.79 -0.45 2.09
CA TYR A 56 5.45 -1.02 1.91
C TYR A 56 5.38 -2.09 0.82
N PHE A 57 6.17 -2.00 -0.25
CA PHE A 57 6.28 -3.09 -1.23
C PHE A 57 6.89 -4.36 -0.62
N ARG A 58 7.92 -4.24 0.22
CA ARG A 58 8.46 -5.37 1.00
C ARG A 58 7.40 -5.97 1.92
N ALA A 59 6.64 -5.13 2.62
CA ALA A 59 5.57 -5.57 3.51
C ALA A 59 4.43 -6.29 2.77
N ALA A 60 4.03 -5.80 1.59
CA ALA A 60 3.05 -6.44 0.73
C ALA A 60 3.55 -7.79 0.20
N TYR A 61 4.81 -7.86 -0.24
CA TYR A 61 5.42 -9.10 -0.69
C TYR A 61 5.49 -10.17 0.41
N ALA A 62 5.90 -9.79 1.62
CA ALA A 62 5.92 -10.71 2.76
C ALA A 62 4.53 -11.33 3.05
N ARG A 63 3.44 -10.64 2.68
CA ARG A 63 2.05 -11.08 2.82
C ARG A 63 1.45 -11.71 1.56
N GLY A 64 2.28 -12.03 0.57
CA GLY A 64 1.87 -12.76 -0.62
C GLY A 64 1.58 -11.91 -1.86
N ASP A 65 1.76 -10.58 -1.82
CA ASP A 65 1.64 -9.80 -3.06
C ASP A 65 2.77 -10.18 -4.02
N ARG A 66 2.39 -10.53 -5.25
CA ARG A 66 3.32 -10.86 -6.34
C ARG A 66 3.07 -9.99 -7.57
N SER A 67 2.33 -8.89 -7.41
CA SER A 67 2.03 -7.97 -8.49
C SER A 67 3.31 -7.42 -9.15
N PRO A 68 3.28 -7.11 -10.46
CA PRO A 68 4.45 -6.59 -11.18
C PRO A 68 5.12 -5.37 -10.51
N PRO A 69 4.38 -4.37 -9.98
CA PRO A 69 4.99 -3.24 -9.26
C PRO A 69 5.80 -3.67 -8.04
N THR A 70 5.28 -4.61 -7.25
CA THR A 70 5.96 -5.12 -6.07
C THR A 70 7.22 -5.88 -6.43
N ARG A 71 7.17 -6.73 -7.46
CA ARG A 71 8.36 -7.45 -7.94
C ARG A 71 9.40 -6.50 -8.54
N ALA A 72 8.97 -5.48 -9.29
CA ALA A 72 9.86 -4.49 -9.89
C ALA A 72 10.58 -3.66 -8.82
N CYS A 73 9.87 -3.17 -7.80
CA CYS A 73 10.48 -2.43 -6.70
C CYS A 73 11.52 -3.30 -5.96
N LEU A 74 11.20 -4.56 -5.67
CA LEU A 74 12.14 -5.46 -5.02
C LEU A 74 13.39 -5.78 -5.84
N ALA A 75 13.27 -5.84 -7.17
CA ALA A 75 14.41 -6.05 -8.05
C ALA A 75 15.38 -4.85 -8.12
N ILE A 76 14.93 -3.66 -7.73
CA ILE A 76 15.75 -2.44 -7.69
C ILE A 76 16.34 -2.23 -6.29
N CYS A 77 15.64 -2.65 -5.24
CA CYS A 77 16.01 -2.40 -3.84
C CYS A 77 16.79 -3.55 -3.16
N LEU A 78 17.13 -4.61 -3.88
CA LEU A 78 17.93 -5.75 -3.42
C LEU A 78 19.13 -5.93 -4.35
#